data_AF-A0A1I2LA79-F1
#
_entry.id   AF-A0A1I2LA79-F1
#
_cell.length_a   1.000
_cell.length_b   1.000
_cell.length_c   1.000
_cell.angle_alpha   90.00
_cell.angle_beta   90.00
_cell.angle_gamma   90.00
#
_symmetry.space_group_name_H-M   'P 1'
#
loop_
_entity.id
_entity.type
_entity.pdbx_description
1 polymer ?
#
loop_
_entity_poly.entity_id
_entity_poly.type
_entity_poly.pdbx_seq_one_letter_code
_entity_poly.pdbx_strand_id
1 'polypeptide(L)'
;MQTMKIERKTMACALAAVMLLATAAGGAWYFQRLTERERELERGSVPCAQQAPSRFSPYCLAQSQAAAGRGDRAAMAALVEYFDQRQPAEAVRWTRAAAKLGEPRALSRVLSSCGTAGPFTVDEAQALLPAAPALEALNFRLGGSCAPADMEAARALVPAGLLAAPDSAGLCKVALRFGLLRLSRDGAQLDSQAAQQLLAECERRQQVPAAVRKEAETVRQMLAREVNPVRISVD
;
A
#
# COMPACT_ATOMS: atom_id res chain seq x y z
N MET A 1 -23.70 20.05 78.97
CA MET A 1 -22.47 20.06 78.14
C MET A 1 -21.59 18.90 78.58
N GLN A 2 -21.66 17.76 77.88
CA GLN A 2 -20.77 16.60 78.13
C GLN A 2 -19.50 16.78 77.30
N THR A 3 -18.36 16.93 77.98
CA THR A 3 -17.04 17.04 77.36
C THR A 3 -16.53 15.64 77.01
N MET A 4 -16.55 15.29 75.73
CA MET A 4 -15.93 14.06 75.21
C MET A 4 -14.41 14.08 75.48
N LYS A 5 -13.97 13.22 76.42
CA LYS A 5 -12.55 12.91 76.64
C LYS A 5 -12.12 11.85 75.61
N ILE A 6 -11.52 12.29 74.50
CA ILE A 6 -10.93 11.39 73.50
C ILE A 6 -9.65 10.79 74.11
N GLU A 7 -9.62 9.47 74.31
CA GLU A 7 -8.45 8.78 74.84
C GLU A 7 -7.27 8.87 73.85
N ARG A 8 -6.06 9.17 74.36
CA ARG A 8 -4.83 9.29 73.55
C ARG A 8 -4.59 8.15 72.57
N LYS A 9 -5.04 6.92 72.90
CA LYS A 9 -4.95 5.75 72.00
C LYS A 9 -5.84 5.88 70.77
N THR A 10 -7.07 6.38 70.93
CA THR A 10 -7.99 6.64 69.81
C THR A 10 -7.47 7.76 68.91
N MET A 11 -6.84 8.79 69.49
CA MET A 11 -6.18 9.86 68.74
C MET A 11 -4.97 9.35 67.94
N ALA A 12 -4.15 8.47 68.53
CA ALA A 12 -3.01 7.86 67.84
C ALA A 12 -3.44 6.94 66.68
N CYS A 13 -4.47 6.12 66.88
CA CYS A 13 -5.04 5.28 65.82
C CYS A 13 -5.64 6.11 64.69
N ALA A 14 -6.35 7.20 65.02
CA ALA A 14 -6.89 8.12 64.02
C ALA A 14 -5.77 8.79 63.20
N LEU A 15 -4.70 9.25 63.86
CA LEU A 15 -3.55 9.84 63.17
C LEU A 15 -2.83 8.85 62.25
N ALA A 16 -2.63 7.60 62.69
CA ALA A 16 -2.03 6.55 61.88
C ALA A 16 -2.89 6.22 60.65
N ALA A 17 -4.21 6.13 60.81
CA ALA A 17 -5.14 5.89 59.71
C ALA A 17 -5.14 7.04 58.69
N VAL A 18 -5.10 8.30 59.14
CA VAL A 18 -4.99 9.47 58.27
C VAL A 18 -3.66 9.46 57.51
N MET A 19 -2.56 9.12 58.17
CA MET A 19 -1.25 9.08 57.53
C MET A 19 -1.17 7.99 56.44
N LEU A 20 -1.76 6.81 56.68
CA LEU A 20 -1.87 5.73 55.71
C LEU A 20 -2.76 6.09 54.51
N LEU A 21 -3.88 6.76 54.74
CA LEU A 21 -4.75 7.22 53.65
C LEU A 21 -4.07 8.30 52.81
N ALA A 22 -3.31 9.20 53.44
CA ALA A 22 -2.57 10.26 52.75
C ALA A 22 -1.44 9.69 51.87
N THR A 23 -0.72 8.66 52.33
CA THR A 23 0.34 8.02 51.52
C THR A 23 -0.23 7.21 50.36
N ALA A 24 -1.34 6.50 50.56
CA ALA A 24 -2.03 5.78 49.48
C ALA A 24 -2.59 6.72 48.40
N ALA A 25 -3.26 7.81 48.82
CA ALA A 25 -3.78 8.82 47.89
C ALA A 25 -2.65 9.56 47.17
N GLY A 26 -1.55 9.89 47.88
CA GLY A 26 -0.36 10.50 47.29
C GLY A 26 0.32 9.61 46.27
N GLY A 27 0.42 8.30 46.53
CA GLY A 27 0.97 7.31 45.59
C GLY A 27 0.12 7.18 44.33
N ALA A 28 -1.20 7.08 44.46
CA ALA A 28 -2.12 7.01 43.33
C ALA A 28 -2.07 8.29 42.46
N TRP A 29 -2.07 9.47 43.10
CA TRP A 29 -1.94 10.75 42.40
C TRP A 29 -0.60 10.89 41.69
N TYR A 30 0.51 10.47 42.33
CA TYR A 30 1.84 10.54 41.74
C TYR A 30 1.96 9.64 40.51
N PHE A 31 1.44 8.41 40.56
CA PHE A 31 1.39 7.51 39.41
C PHE A 31 0.54 8.07 38.27
N GLN A 32 -0.64 8.61 38.59
CA GLN A 32 -1.50 9.25 37.59
C GLN A 32 -0.77 10.43 36.92
N ARG A 33 -0.08 11.28 37.70
CA ARG A 33 0.66 12.42 37.18
C ARG A 33 1.86 12.02 36.31
N LEU A 34 2.54 10.92 36.62
CA LEU A 34 3.61 10.38 35.77
C LEU A 34 3.04 9.91 34.42
N THR A 35 1.93 9.17 34.43
CA THR A 35 1.28 8.73 33.18
C THR A 35 0.74 9.90 32.36
N GLU A 36 0.26 10.97 32.99
CA GLU A 36 -0.16 12.19 32.30
C GLU A 36 1.03 12.92 31.68
N ARG A 37 2.16 13.00 32.40
CA ARG A 37 3.38 13.65 31.93
C ARG A 37 4.03 12.90 30.76
N GLU A 38 4.01 11.57 30.78
CA GLU A 38 4.41 10.73 29.64
C GLU A 38 3.50 10.98 28.43
N ARG A 39 2.18 11.02 28.63
CA ARG A 39 1.21 11.35 27.56
C ARG A 39 1.37 12.78 27.03
N GLU A 40 1.82 13.73 27.84
CA GLU A 40 2.13 15.10 27.42
C GLU A 40 3.44 15.19 26.64
N LEU A 41 4.47 14.48 27.07
CA LEU A 41 5.74 14.36 26.34
C LEU A 41 5.54 13.72 24.96
N GLU A 42 4.67 12.71 24.86
CA GLU A 42 4.30 12.11 23.57
C GLU A 42 3.46 13.06 22.69
N ARG A 43 2.56 13.86 23.28
CA ARG A 43 1.77 14.89 22.56
C ARG A 43 2.60 16.09 22.08
N GLY A 44 3.73 16.38 22.74
CA GLY A 44 4.68 17.43 22.35
C GLY A 44 5.64 17.02 21.22
N SER A 45 5.61 15.75 20.81
CA SER A 45 6.34 15.29 19.63
C SER A 45 5.57 15.63 18.35
N VAL A 46 6.30 15.77 17.24
CA VAL A 46 5.82 16.12 15.89
C VAL A 46 4.38 15.64 15.64
N PRO A 47 3.44 16.52 15.19
CA PRO A 47 2.05 16.14 14.96
C PRO A 47 1.94 14.85 14.15
N CYS A 48 1.02 13.94 14.49
CA CYS A 48 0.94 12.63 13.84
C CYS A 48 0.82 12.70 12.31
N ALA A 49 0.20 13.76 11.78
CA ALA A 49 0.11 14.02 10.33
C ALA A 49 1.47 14.31 9.66
N GLN A 50 2.49 14.69 10.43
CA GLN A 50 3.86 14.97 9.97
C GLN A 50 4.82 13.81 10.27
N GLN A 51 4.40 12.80 11.04
CA GLN A 51 5.19 11.59 11.23
C GLN A 51 5.09 10.67 10.01
N ALA A 52 6.22 10.14 9.57
CA ALA A 52 6.21 9.07 8.58
C ALA A 52 5.46 7.85 9.16
N PRO A 53 4.48 7.26 8.44
CA PRO A 53 3.68 6.16 8.97
C PRO A 53 4.51 4.96 9.43
N SER A 54 5.59 4.64 8.75
CA SER A 54 6.57 3.62 9.17
C SER A 54 7.23 3.88 10.53
N ARG A 55 7.09 5.07 11.13
CA ARG A 55 7.73 5.51 12.38
C ARG A 55 6.74 6.03 13.43
N PHE A 56 5.45 5.69 13.34
CA PHE A 56 4.49 6.16 14.34
C PHE A 56 4.92 5.83 15.77
N SER A 57 4.85 6.84 16.64
CA SER A 57 4.86 6.63 18.08
C SER A 57 3.63 5.80 18.51
N PRO A 58 3.65 5.18 19.71
CA PRO A 58 2.50 4.44 20.22
C PRO A 58 1.21 5.27 20.23
N TYR A 59 1.32 6.55 20.59
CA TYR A 59 0.20 7.50 20.53
C TYR A 59 -0.34 7.68 19.11
N CYS A 60 0.52 7.96 18.12
CA CYS A 60 0.08 8.16 16.74
C CYS A 60 -0.48 6.87 16.12
N LEU A 61 0.10 5.71 16.45
CA LEU A 61 -0.45 4.42 16.05
C LEU A 61 -1.88 4.23 16.57
N ALA A 62 -2.11 4.46 17.87
CA ALA A 62 -3.43 4.33 18.47
C ALA A 62 -4.44 5.30 17.83
N GLN A 63 -4.02 6.53 17.55
CA GLN A 63 -4.85 7.52 16.86
C GLN A 63 -5.21 7.07 15.43
N SER A 64 -4.23 6.56 14.67
CA SER A 64 -4.45 6.01 13.32
C SER A 64 -5.35 4.78 13.33
N GLN A 65 -5.19 3.86 14.29
CA GLN A 65 -6.07 2.70 14.46
C GLN A 65 -7.51 3.14 14.77
N ALA A 66 -7.69 4.14 15.64
CA ALA A 66 -9.02 4.67 15.94
C ALA A 66 -9.67 5.34 14.71
N ALA A 67 -8.90 6.10 13.92
CA ALA A 67 -9.38 6.70 12.68
C ALA A 67 -9.75 5.65 11.63
N ALA A 68 -8.89 4.64 11.44
CA ALA A 68 -9.14 3.51 10.56
C ALA A 68 -10.39 2.72 10.99
N GLY A 69 -10.61 2.53 12.30
CA GLY A 69 -11.83 1.92 12.84
C GLY A 69 -13.12 2.70 12.52
N ARG A 70 -13.01 3.99 12.18
CA ARG A 70 -14.13 4.82 11.70
C ARG A 70 -14.23 4.88 10.17
N GLY A 71 -13.45 4.09 9.44
CA GLY A 71 -13.47 4.05 7.97
C GLY A 71 -12.55 5.07 7.29
N ASP A 72 -11.62 5.71 8.01
CA ASP A 72 -10.65 6.59 7.39
C ASP A 72 -9.65 5.79 6.53
N ARG A 73 -9.82 5.87 5.21
CA ARG A 73 -8.98 5.17 4.23
C ARG A 73 -7.51 5.60 4.26
N ALA A 74 -7.21 6.87 4.56
CA ALA A 74 -5.83 7.35 4.64
C ALA A 74 -5.15 6.82 5.90
N ALA A 75 -5.89 6.74 7.02
CA ALA A 75 -5.42 6.09 8.22
C ALA A 75 -5.17 4.59 7.99
N MET A 76 -6.05 3.88 7.29
CA MET A 76 -5.82 2.48 6.91
C MET A 76 -4.54 2.33 6.06
N ALA A 77 -4.34 3.17 5.05
CA ALA A 77 -3.13 3.16 4.22
C ALA A 77 -1.86 3.43 5.04
N ALA A 78 -1.91 4.35 6.01
CA ALA A 78 -0.82 4.60 6.94
C ALA A 78 -0.51 3.38 7.82
N LEU A 79 -1.54 2.66 8.27
CA LEU A 79 -1.36 1.41 9.03
C LEU A 79 -0.77 0.30 8.17
N VAL A 80 -1.09 0.22 6.87
CA VAL A 80 -0.40 -0.70 5.94
C VAL A 80 1.10 -0.46 5.97
N GLU A 81 1.54 0.79 5.82
CA GLU A 81 2.97 1.14 5.85
C GLU A 81 3.60 0.87 7.23
N TYR A 82 2.90 1.19 8.32
CA TYR A 82 3.38 0.91 9.67
C TYR A 82 3.64 -0.59 9.89
N PHE A 83 2.69 -1.43 9.49
CA PHE A 83 2.74 -2.87 9.74
C PHE A 83 3.52 -3.66 8.69
N ASP A 84 3.86 -3.09 7.53
CA ASP A 84 4.42 -3.82 6.39
C ASP A 84 5.64 -4.68 6.78
N GLN A 85 6.57 -4.10 7.54
CA GLN A 85 7.79 -4.77 8.00
C GLN A 85 7.67 -5.35 9.42
N ARG A 86 6.60 -5.03 10.15
CA ARG A 86 6.43 -5.40 11.57
C ARG A 86 5.54 -6.62 11.73
N GLN A 87 4.38 -6.58 11.08
CA GLN A 87 3.34 -7.60 11.15
C GLN A 87 2.66 -7.71 9.77
N PRO A 88 3.27 -8.47 8.84
CA PRO A 88 2.79 -8.54 7.45
C PRO A 88 1.33 -8.97 7.32
N ALA A 89 0.85 -9.88 8.17
CA ALA A 89 -0.54 -10.30 8.20
C ALA A 89 -1.51 -9.14 8.52
N GLU A 90 -1.11 -8.24 9.42
CA GLU A 90 -1.88 -7.05 9.76
C GLU A 90 -1.85 -6.01 8.64
N ALA A 91 -0.70 -5.83 7.97
CA ALA A 91 -0.60 -4.99 6.78
C ALA A 91 -1.53 -5.48 5.66
N VAL A 92 -1.60 -6.79 5.43
CA VAL A 92 -2.53 -7.40 4.45
C VAL A 92 -3.99 -7.13 4.84
N ARG A 93 -4.34 -7.28 6.13
CA ARG A 93 -5.70 -7.00 6.63
C ARG A 93 -6.09 -5.55 6.37
N TRP A 94 -5.22 -4.60 6.69
CA TRP A 94 -5.44 -3.17 6.43
C TRP A 94 -5.47 -2.85 4.95
N THR A 95 -4.65 -3.52 4.13
CA THR A 95 -4.67 -3.36 2.67
C THR A 95 -6.03 -3.74 2.10
N ARG A 96 -6.60 -4.89 2.51
CA ARG A 96 -7.96 -5.28 2.10
C ARG A 96 -9.01 -4.26 2.52
N ALA A 97 -8.93 -3.76 3.76
CA ALA A 97 -9.88 -2.78 4.26
C ALA A 97 -9.82 -1.46 3.48
N ALA A 98 -8.61 -0.94 3.24
CA ALA A 98 -8.39 0.27 2.45
C ALA A 98 -8.82 0.11 0.99
N ALA A 99 -8.48 -1.03 0.37
CA ALA A 99 -8.84 -1.31 -1.02
C ALA A 99 -10.37 -1.40 -1.23
N LYS A 100 -11.10 -2.01 -0.29
CA LYS A 100 -12.57 -2.03 -0.30
C LYS A 100 -13.19 -0.64 -0.26
N LEU A 101 -12.49 0.35 0.31
CA LEU A 101 -12.89 1.76 0.33
C LEU A 101 -12.33 2.58 -0.84
N GLY A 102 -11.76 1.91 -1.85
CA GLY A 102 -11.23 2.56 -3.05
C GLY A 102 -9.96 3.39 -2.80
N GLU A 103 -9.16 3.05 -1.78
CA GLU A 103 -7.88 3.71 -1.57
C GLU A 103 -6.89 3.30 -2.69
N PRO A 104 -6.38 4.25 -3.50
CA PRO A 104 -5.61 3.93 -4.70
C PRO A 104 -4.35 3.08 -4.46
N ARG A 105 -3.59 3.35 -3.38
CA ARG A 105 -2.36 2.60 -3.12
C ARG A 105 -2.66 1.15 -2.71
N ALA A 106 -3.69 0.95 -1.91
CA ALA A 106 -4.15 -0.37 -1.51
C ALA A 106 -4.70 -1.16 -2.70
N LEU A 107 -5.49 -0.52 -3.57
CA LEU A 107 -5.94 -1.12 -4.84
C LEU A 107 -4.77 -1.57 -5.70
N SER A 108 -3.80 -0.68 -5.91
CA SER A 108 -2.58 -0.99 -6.68
C SER A 108 -1.79 -2.14 -6.05
N ARG A 109 -1.68 -2.18 -4.72
CA ARG A 109 -1.02 -3.28 -4.00
C ARG A 109 -1.75 -4.62 -4.19
N VAL A 110 -3.07 -4.65 -4.11
CA VAL A 110 -3.84 -5.88 -4.35
C VAL A 110 -3.64 -6.36 -5.79
N LEU A 111 -3.82 -5.48 -6.78
CA LEU A 111 -3.72 -5.81 -8.20
C LEU A 111 -2.31 -6.22 -8.63
N SER A 112 -1.27 -5.74 -7.94
CA SER A 112 0.14 -6.04 -8.24
C SER A 112 0.72 -7.21 -7.46
N SER A 113 0.05 -7.71 -6.41
CA SER A 113 0.58 -8.80 -5.56
C SER A 113 -0.42 -9.92 -5.28
N CYS A 114 -1.42 -10.09 -6.14
CA CYS A 114 -2.29 -11.26 -6.12
C CYS A 114 -1.64 -12.50 -6.79
N GLY A 115 -2.25 -13.67 -6.61
CA GLY A 115 -1.81 -14.93 -7.19
C GLY A 115 -1.25 -15.91 -6.16
N THR A 116 -0.75 -17.05 -6.61
CA THR A 116 -0.39 -18.20 -5.74
C THR A 116 0.77 -17.91 -4.77
N ALA A 117 1.67 -17.00 -5.12
CA ALA A 117 2.78 -16.57 -4.28
C ALA A 117 2.46 -15.29 -3.46
N GLY A 118 1.29 -14.70 -3.68
CA GLY A 118 0.88 -13.42 -3.11
C GLY A 118 -0.10 -13.56 -1.94
N PRO A 119 -0.24 -12.54 -1.09
CA PRO A 119 -1.20 -12.55 0.01
C PRO A 119 -2.65 -12.32 -0.44
N PHE A 120 -2.88 -12.02 -1.73
CA PHE A 120 -4.19 -11.74 -2.31
C PHE A 120 -4.56 -12.76 -3.38
N THR A 121 -5.83 -13.09 -3.48
CA THR A 121 -6.35 -13.98 -4.53
C THR A 121 -6.63 -13.22 -5.81
N VAL A 122 -6.73 -13.94 -6.93
CA VAL A 122 -7.12 -13.36 -8.23
C VAL A 122 -8.55 -12.80 -8.15
N ASP A 123 -9.46 -13.52 -7.49
CA ASP A 123 -10.86 -13.11 -7.33
C ASP A 123 -10.98 -11.80 -6.52
N GLU A 124 -10.19 -11.64 -5.46
CA GLU A 124 -10.12 -10.40 -4.70
C GLU A 124 -9.69 -9.23 -5.58
N ALA A 125 -8.68 -9.42 -6.41
CA ALA A 125 -8.18 -8.39 -7.32
C ALA A 125 -9.20 -8.05 -8.42
N GLN A 126 -9.86 -9.06 -8.97
CA GLN A 126 -10.88 -8.90 -10.02
C GLN A 126 -12.09 -8.12 -9.51
N ALA A 127 -12.54 -8.38 -8.28
CA ALA A 127 -13.64 -7.66 -7.64
C ALA A 127 -13.36 -6.16 -7.46
N LEU A 128 -12.08 -5.75 -7.44
CA LEU A 128 -11.65 -4.37 -7.21
C LEU A 128 -11.45 -3.57 -8.51
N LEU A 129 -11.47 -4.22 -9.69
CA LEU A 129 -11.26 -3.57 -10.98
C LEU A 129 -12.17 -2.35 -11.25
N PRO A 130 -13.46 -2.33 -10.88
CA PRO A 130 -14.31 -1.17 -11.12
C PRO A 130 -13.88 0.09 -10.35
N ALA A 131 -13.19 -0.07 -9.22
CA ALA A 131 -12.69 1.03 -8.38
C ALA A 131 -11.20 1.32 -8.59
N ALA A 132 -10.51 0.47 -9.36
CA ALA A 132 -9.09 0.58 -9.61
C ALA A 132 -8.75 1.78 -10.51
N PRO A 133 -7.60 2.44 -10.29
CA PRO A 133 -7.14 3.42 -11.26
C PRO A 133 -6.89 2.73 -12.63
N ALA A 134 -7.11 3.49 -13.70
CA ALA A 134 -7.19 2.93 -15.04
C ALA A 134 -5.93 2.17 -15.47
N LEU A 135 -4.75 2.65 -15.07
CA LEU A 135 -3.48 2.03 -15.41
C LEU A 135 -3.29 0.68 -14.70
N GLU A 136 -3.61 0.59 -13.42
CA GLU A 136 -3.56 -0.64 -12.64
C GLU A 136 -4.58 -1.67 -13.13
N ALA A 137 -5.81 -1.22 -13.42
CA ALA A 137 -6.84 -2.07 -13.99
C ALA A 137 -6.40 -2.64 -15.35
N LEU A 138 -5.82 -1.80 -16.20
CA LEU A 138 -5.28 -2.19 -17.49
C LEU A 138 -4.08 -3.15 -17.33
N ASN A 139 -3.13 -2.87 -16.44
CA ASN A 139 -1.98 -3.74 -16.19
C ASN A 139 -2.41 -5.11 -15.67
N PHE A 140 -3.41 -5.16 -14.79
CA PHE A 140 -4.02 -6.40 -14.35
C PHE A 140 -4.65 -7.16 -15.53
N ARG A 141 -5.49 -6.49 -16.34
CA ARG A 141 -6.15 -7.10 -17.51
C ARG A 141 -5.16 -7.59 -18.57
N LEU A 142 -4.06 -6.89 -18.81
CA LEU A 142 -2.98 -7.37 -19.70
C LEU A 142 -2.13 -8.49 -19.09
N GLY A 143 -2.63 -9.05 -18.00
CA GLY A 143 -2.16 -10.27 -17.39
C GLY A 143 -1.09 -10.08 -16.33
N GLY A 144 -0.97 -8.89 -15.71
CA GLY A 144 0.09 -8.48 -14.77
C GLY A 144 0.68 -9.57 -13.87
N SER A 145 0.48 -9.50 -12.55
CA SER A 145 1.01 -10.51 -11.62
C SER A 145 0.04 -11.67 -11.34
N CYS A 146 -1.23 -11.54 -11.74
CA CYS A 146 -2.27 -12.42 -11.23
C CYS A 146 -3.34 -12.87 -12.24
N ALA A 147 -3.38 -12.32 -13.45
CA ALA A 147 -4.46 -12.60 -14.40
C ALA A 147 -3.91 -13.16 -15.72
N PRO A 148 -4.71 -13.95 -16.46
CA PRO A 148 -4.46 -14.19 -17.87
C PRO A 148 -4.62 -12.87 -18.64
N ALA A 149 -4.01 -12.79 -19.82
CA ALA A 149 -4.09 -11.58 -20.62
C ALA A 149 -5.41 -11.45 -21.36
N ASP A 150 -6.04 -10.30 -21.20
CA ASP A 150 -7.23 -9.85 -21.87
C ASP A 150 -6.85 -9.17 -23.20
N MET A 151 -7.17 -9.85 -24.29
CA MET A 151 -6.86 -9.43 -25.65
C MET A 151 -7.74 -8.27 -26.12
N GLU A 152 -8.93 -8.08 -25.55
CA GLU A 152 -9.81 -6.96 -25.90
C GLU A 152 -9.27 -5.66 -25.29
N ALA A 153 -8.89 -5.70 -24.02
CA ALA A 153 -8.21 -4.58 -23.35
C ALA A 153 -6.90 -4.20 -24.05
N ALA A 154 -6.15 -5.19 -24.55
CA ALA A 154 -4.95 -4.98 -25.35
C ALA A 154 -5.23 -4.24 -26.66
N ARG A 155 -6.30 -4.59 -27.37
CA ARG A 155 -6.70 -3.93 -28.63
C ARG A 155 -7.23 -2.51 -28.42
N ALA A 156 -7.89 -2.26 -27.29
CA ALA A 156 -8.38 -0.93 -26.92
C ALA A 156 -7.26 0.05 -26.52
N LEU A 157 -6.01 -0.44 -26.43
CA LEU A 157 -4.86 0.36 -26.04
C LEU A 157 -4.48 1.36 -27.15
N VAL A 158 -4.55 2.66 -26.86
CA VAL A 158 -4.12 3.71 -27.79
C VAL A 158 -2.74 4.25 -27.38
N PRO A 159 -1.68 4.01 -28.16
CA PRO A 159 -0.30 4.41 -27.82
C PRO A 159 -0.15 5.89 -27.47
N ALA A 160 -0.76 6.78 -28.25
CA ALA A 160 -0.61 8.22 -28.09
C ALA A 160 -1.14 8.73 -26.74
N GLY A 161 -2.25 8.16 -26.24
CA GLY A 161 -2.86 8.57 -24.97
C GLY A 161 -2.06 8.10 -23.74
N LEU A 162 -1.44 6.92 -23.83
CA LEU A 162 -0.58 6.39 -22.79
C LEU A 162 0.74 7.17 -22.69
N LEU A 163 1.33 7.50 -23.83
CA LEU A 163 2.61 8.21 -23.88
C LEU A 163 2.53 9.65 -23.36
N ALA A 164 1.34 10.23 -23.28
CA ALA A 164 1.10 11.54 -22.69
C ALA A 164 1.04 11.52 -21.14
N ALA A 165 0.99 10.34 -20.52
CA ALA A 165 0.87 10.23 -19.06
C ALA A 165 2.23 10.41 -18.35
N PRO A 166 2.23 11.00 -17.14
CA PRO A 166 3.46 11.38 -16.42
C PRO A 166 4.23 10.20 -15.81
N ASP A 167 3.63 9.02 -15.65
CA ASP A 167 4.31 7.83 -15.11
C ASP A 167 5.03 7.02 -16.20
N SER A 168 6.26 7.44 -16.54
CA SER A 168 7.03 6.81 -17.60
C SER A 168 7.47 5.37 -17.32
N ALA A 169 7.61 4.97 -16.05
CA ALA A 169 8.09 3.63 -15.69
C ALA A 169 6.96 2.59 -15.70
N GLY A 170 5.77 2.93 -15.20
CA GLY A 170 4.59 2.05 -15.21
C GLY A 170 4.15 1.72 -16.64
N LEU A 171 4.15 2.71 -17.52
CA LEU A 171 3.78 2.56 -18.93
C LEU A 171 4.67 1.58 -19.69
N CYS A 172 5.98 1.60 -19.42
CA CYS A 172 6.90 0.72 -20.13
C CYS A 172 6.76 -0.74 -19.75
N LYS A 173 6.37 -1.03 -18.51
CA LYS A 173 6.00 -2.40 -18.11
C LYS A 173 4.77 -2.90 -18.86
N VAL A 174 3.77 -2.03 -19.04
CA VAL A 174 2.56 -2.34 -19.82
C VAL A 174 2.90 -2.57 -21.30
N ALA A 175 3.73 -1.72 -21.89
CA ALA A 175 4.18 -1.85 -23.28
C ALA A 175 4.97 -3.15 -23.55
N LEU A 176 5.87 -3.50 -22.63
CA LEU A 176 6.60 -4.77 -22.67
C LEU A 176 5.65 -5.96 -22.70
N ARG A 177 4.66 -5.95 -21.81
CA ARG A 177 3.68 -7.03 -21.73
C ARG A 177 2.81 -7.10 -22.97
N PHE A 178 2.36 -5.97 -23.49
CA PHE A 178 1.64 -5.91 -24.76
C PHE A 178 2.47 -6.52 -25.91
N GLY A 179 3.77 -6.21 -26.00
CA GLY A 179 4.67 -6.82 -26.96
C GLY A 179 4.83 -8.33 -26.78
N LEU A 180 4.98 -8.81 -25.54
CA LEU A 180 5.05 -10.24 -25.24
C LEU A 180 3.75 -10.97 -25.58
N LEU A 181 2.59 -10.34 -25.37
CA LEU A 181 1.30 -10.94 -25.72
C LEU A 181 1.20 -11.22 -27.21
N ARG A 182 1.75 -10.35 -28.06
CA ARG A 182 1.76 -10.57 -29.50
C ARG A 182 2.58 -11.79 -29.93
N LEU A 183 3.61 -12.17 -29.16
CA LEU A 183 4.42 -13.37 -29.41
C LEU A 183 3.71 -14.66 -28.99
N SER A 184 2.62 -14.57 -28.21
CA SER A 184 1.80 -15.73 -27.89
C SER A 184 0.98 -16.18 -29.10
N ARG A 185 0.63 -17.47 -29.15
CA ARG A 185 -0.17 -18.06 -30.24
C ARG A 185 -1.52 -17.35 -30.43
N ASP A 186 -2.16 -16.99 -29.33
CA ASP A 186 -3.45 -16.27 -29.31
C ASP A 186 -3.27 -14.77 -29.59
N GLY A 187 -2.04 -14.29 -29.35
CA GLY A 187 -1.52 -12.94 -29.54
C GLY A 187 -1.50 -12.39 -30.96
N ALA A 188 -1.46 -13.27 -31.96
CA ALA A 188 -1.02 -12.92 -33.30
C ALA A 188 -1.87 -11.86 -34.03
N GLN A 189 -3.07 -11.60 -33.52
CA GLN A 189 -4.03 -10.64 -34.08
C GLN A 189 -3.93 -9.22 -33.49
N LEU A 190 -2.98 -8.92 -32.60
CA LEU A 190 -2.75 -7.56 -32.07
C LEU A 190 -1.99 -6.68 -33.09
N ASP A 191 -2.26 -5.37 -33.09
CA ASP A 191 -1.58 -4.39 -33.94
C ASP A 191 -0.09 -4.26 -33.57
N SER A 192 0.79 -4.70 -34.47
CA SER A 192 2.23 -4.70 -34.27
C SER A 192 2.87 -3.30 -34.36
N GLN A 193 2.25 -2.36 -35.08
CA GLN A 193 2.79 -1.01 -35.23
C GLN A 193 2.64 -0.23 -33.92
N ALA A 194 1.49 -0.36 -33.26
CA ALA A 194 1.24 0.20 -31.94
C ALA A 194 2.24 -0.31 -30.89
N ALA A 195 2.50 -1.62 -30.87
CA ALA A 195 3.48 -2.25 -29.97
C ALA A 195 4.89 -1.71 -30.21
N GLN A 196 5.33 -1.68 -31.47
CA GLN A 196 6.67 -1.22 -31.84
C GLN A 196 6.89 0.26 -31.49
N GLN A 197 5.88 1.12 -31.69
CA GLN A 197 5.95 2.53 -31.33
C GLN A 197 6.08 2.73 -29.82
N LEU A 198 5.28 2.01 -29.02
CA LEU A 198 5.35 2.06 -27.56
C LEU A 198 6.72 1.58 -27.04
N LEU A 199 7.24 0.46 -27.56
CA LEU A 199 8.53 -0.08 -27.15
C LEU A 199 9.69 0.86 -27.52
N ALA A 200 9.68 1.43 -28.73
CA ALA A 200 10.68 2.41 -29.16
C ALA A 200 10.66 3.67 -28.28
N GLU A 201 9.50 4.11 -27.82
CA GLU A 201 9.40 5.24 -26.91
C GLU A 201 9.99 4.91 -25.53
N CYS A 202 9.77 3.69 -25.03
CA CYS A 202 10.39 3.21 -23.81
C CYS A 202 11.91 3.14 -23.87
N GLU A 203 12.48 2.72 -25.00
CA GLU A 203 13.93 2.72 -25.24
C GLU A 203 14.55 4.13 -25.12
N ARG A 204 13.83 5.15 -25.58
CA ARG A 204 14.33 6.53 -25.65
C ARG A 204 14.22 7.32 -24.34
N ARG A 205 13.26 6.99 -23.48
CA ARG A 205 13.02 7.75 -22.23
C ARG A 205 14.11 7.51 -21.20
N GLN A 206 14.86 8.57 -20.88
CA GLN A 206 15.96 8.49 -19.88
C GLN A 206 15.48 8.17 -18.46
N GLN A 207 14.23 8.51 -18.14
CA GLN A 207 13.61 8.25 -16.83
C GLN A 207 13.31 6.76 -16.59
N VAL A 208 13.37 5.93 -17.64
CA VAL A 208 13.10 4.49 -17.57
C VAL A 208 14.40 3.75 -17.18
N PRO A 209 14.35 2.84 -16.18
CA PRO A 209 15.51 2.05 -15.77
C PRO A 209 16.16 1.32 -16.96
N ALA A 210 17.50 1.28 -16.98
CA ALA A 210 18.25 0.71 -18.11
C ALA A 210 17.87 -0.76 -18.42
N ALA A 211 17.56 -1.55 -17.39
CA ALA A 211 17.09 -2.93 -17.56
C ALA A 211 15.78 -3.01 -18.38
N VAL A 212 14.81 -2.14 -18.06
CA VAL A 212 13.52 -2.07 -18.75
C VAL A 212 13.70 -1.60 -20.19
N ARG A 213 14.61 -0.65 -20.45
CA ARG A 213 14.94 -0.20 -21.81
C ARG A 213 15.52 -1.31 -22.68
N LYS A 214 16.45 -2.10 -22.12
CA LYS A 214 17.07 -3.25 -22.80
C LYS A 214 16.05 -4.35 -23.10
N GLU A 215 15.13 -4.60 -22.17
CA GLU A 215 14.03 -5.54 -22.38
C GLU A 215 13.11 -5.07 -23.51
N ALA A 216 12.81 -3.77 -23.56
CA ALA A 216 11.96 -3.19 -24.61
C ALA A 216 12.57 -3.35 -25.99
N GLU A 217 13.88 -3.08 -26.10
CA GLU A 217 14.66 -3.33 -27.31
C GLU A 217 14.59 -4.79 -27.74
N THR A 218 14.78 -5.72 -26.81
CA THR A 218 14.74 -7.16 -27.10
C THR A 218 13.38 -7.57 -27.63
N VAL A 219 12.29 -7.18 -26.97
CA VAL A 219 10.92 -7.50 -27.40
C VAL A 219 10.62 -6.89 -28.77
N ARG A 220 11.04 -5.65 -29.03
CA ARG A 220 10.86 -5.00 -30.33
C ARG A 220 11.59 -5.73 -31.45
N GLN A 221 12.84 -6.14 -31.20
CA GLN A 221 13.61 -6.93 -32.16
C GLN A 221 12.98 -8.28 -32.47
N MET A 222 12.43 -8.97 -31.45
CA MET A 222 11.71 -10.24 -31.64
C MET A 222 10.44 -10.04 -32.49
N LEU A 223 9.64 -9.02 -32.19
CA LEU A 223 8.44 -8.69 -32.97
C LEU A 223 8.77 -8.34 -34.43
N ALA A 224 9.87 -7.62 -34.67
CA ALA A 224 10.29 -7.29 -36.03
C ALA A 224 10.65 -8.54 -36.87
N ARG A 225 11.21 -9.58 -36.23
CA ARG A 225 11.57 -10.85 -36.88
C ARG A 225 10.37 -11.73 -37.19
N GLU A 226 9.34 -11.73 -36.34
CA GLU A 226 8.09 -12.47 -36.61
C GLU A 226 7.25 -11.82 -37.72
N VAL A 227 7.22 -10.49 -37.79
CA VAL A 227 6.45 -9.76 -38.80
C VAL A 227 7.12 -9.81 -40.18
N ASN A 228 8.47 -9.84 -40.23
CA ASN A 228 9.24 -10.11 -41.43
C ASN A 228 9.97 -11.46 -41.28
N PRO A 229 9.29 -12.60 -41.50
CA PRO A 229 9.99 -13.87 -41.56
C PRO A 229 11.02 -13.76 -42.69
N VAL A 230 12.30 -13.90 -42.34
CA VAL A 230 13.36 -14.05 -43.33
C VAL A 230 12.94 -15.23 -44.20
N ARG A 231 12.46 -14.95 -45.42
CA ARG A 231 12.20 -15.99 -46.41
C ARG A 231 13.57 -16.52 -46.80
N ILE A 232 14.00 -17.58 -46.13
CA ILE A 232 15.10 -18.39 -46.63
C ILE A 232 14.51 -19.08 -47.85
N SER A 233 14.75 -18.54 -49.05
CA SER A 233 14.58 -19.33 -50.27
C SER A 233 15.62 -20.43 -50.21
N VAL A 234 15.16 -21.66 -50.05
CA VAL A 234 15.98 -22.82 -50.33
C VAL A 234 15.87 -23.00 -51.84
N ASP A 235 16.85 -22.45 -52.56
CA ASP A 235 17.09 -22.80 -53.97
C ASP A 235 17.67 -24.23 -54.04
#